data_AF-A0A968DZC9-F1
#
_entry.id   AF-A0A968DZC9-F1
#
_cell.length_a   1.000
_cell.length_b   1.000
_cell.length_c   1.000
_cell.angle_alpha   90.00
_cell.angle_beta   90.00
_cell.angle_gamma   90.00
#
_symmetry.space_group_name_H-M   'P 1'
#
loop_
_entity.id
_entity.type
_entity.pdbx_description
1 polymer ?
#
loop_
_entity_poly.entity_id
_entity_poly.type
_entity_poly.pdbx_seq_one_letter_code
_entity_poly.pdbx_strand_id
1 'polypeptide(L)'
;HLPYLELIETAARELRIPMRRGVLFVSPGPSYETAAEIKMVQVLGGDAVSMSTVPEVLVARARNMKVAGISCITNMATGLSQTPLSHQEVTEIANQVKSKFQELVREVISKMDKLD
;
A
#
# COMPACT_ATOMS: atom_id res chain seq x y z
N HIS A 1 -13.52 8.87 -13.07
CA HIS A 1 -13.82 8.52 -11.67
C HIS A 1 -13.03 7.29 -11.26
N LEU A 2 -12.58 7.22 -10.00
CA LEU A 2 -11.81 6.10 -9.44
C LEU A 2 -12.71 5.32 -8.46
N PRO A 3 -13.75 4.62 -8.94
CA PRO A 3 -14.82 4.10 -8.08
C PRO A 3 -14.32 3.15 -6.99
N TYR A 4 -13.27 2.37 -7.25
CA TYR A 4 -12.69 1.47 -6.25
C TYR A 4 -11.92 2.19 -5.13
N LEU A 5 -11.31 3.34 -5.41
CA LEU A 5 -10.66 4.12 -4.35
C LEU A 5 -11.71 4.72 -3.41
N GLU A 6 -12.77 5.30 -3.97
CA GLU A 6 -13.88 5.86 -3.18
C GLU A 6 -14.56 4.77 -2.33
N LEU A 7 -14.71 3.57 -2.89
CA LEU A 7 -15.21 2.40 -2.16
C LEU A 7 -14.30 2.03 -0.98
N ILE A 8 -12.99 1.90 -1.22
CA ILE A 8 -12.01 1.54 -0.19
C ILE A 8 -11.97 2.58 0.92
N GLU A 9 -11.97 3.87 0.57
CA GLU A 9 -11.99 4.98 1.54
C GLU A 9 -13.27 4.98 2.38
N THR A 10 -14.41 4.67 1.76
CA THR A 10 -15.69 4.56 2.47
C THR A 10 -15.70 3.39 3.45
N ALA A 11 -15.27 2.20 3.02
CA ALA A 11 -15.14 1.03 3.88
C ALA A 11 -14.19 1.29 5.07
N ALA A 12 -13.06 1.93 4.82
CA ALA A 12 -12.10 2.30 5.86
C ALA A 12 -12.70 3.28 6.87
N ARG A 13 -13.45 4.28 6.41
CA ARG A 13 -14.12 5.26 7.27
C ARG A 13 -15.14 4.61 8.20
N GLU A 14 -15.94 3.68 7.68
CA GLU A 14 -16.94 2.96 8.48
C GLU A 14 -16.30 2.08 9.56
N LEU A 15 -15.20 1.41 9.22
CA LEU A 15 -14.40 0.60 10.15
C LEU A 15 -13.47 1.44 11.04
N ARG A 16 -13.48 2.78 10.90
CA ARG A 16 -12.59 3.71 11.61
C ARG A 16 -11.10 3.38 11.44
N ILE A 17 -10.73 2.87 10.28
CA ILE A 17 -9.33 2.58 9.90
C ILE A 17 -8.74 3.84 9.28
N PRO A 18 -7.66 4.41 9.84
CA PRO A 18 -6.97 5.55 9.22
C PRO A 18 -6.44 5.15 7.84
N MET A 19 -6.82 5.90 6.82
CA MET A 19 -6.45 5.66 5.44
C MET A 19 -5.79 6.92 4.87
N ARG A 20 -4.76 6.72 4.04
CA ARG A 20 -4.19 7.77 3.21
C ARG A 20 -4.10 7.27 1.77
N ARG A 21 -4.21 8.20 0.83
CA ARG A 21 -3.94 7.96 -0.58
C ARG A 21 -2.55 8.49 -0.92
N GLY A 22 -1.82 7.75 -1.75
CA GLY A 22 -0.50 8.15 -2.21
C GLY A 22 -0.04 7.41 -3.46
N VAL A 23 1.16 7.75 -3.91
CA VAL A 23 1.88 7.18 -5.06
C VAL A 23 2.83 6.10 -4.57
N LEU A 24 2.65 4.88 -5.09
CA LEU A 24 3.56 3.76 -4.82
C LEU A 24 4.71 3.78 -5.84
N PHE A 25 5.94 3.91 -5.35
CA PHE A 25 7.15 3.73 -6.14
C PHE A 25 7.61 2.26 -6.05
N VAL A 26 8.04 1.69 -7.18
CA VAL A 26 8.56 0.32 -7.22
C VAL A 26 10.08 0.30 -7.35
N SER A 27 10.71 -0.51 -6.52
CA SER A 27 12.14 -0.81 -6.50
C SER A 27 12.36 -2.29 -6.82
N PRO A 28 13.47 -2.72 -7.42
CA PRO A 28 13.71 -4.13 -7.73
C PRO A 28 13.96 -5.02 -6.49
N GLY A 29 14.42 -4.46 -5.37
CA GLY A 29 14.83 -5.26 -4.20
C GLY A 29 15.99 -6.24 -4.49
N PRO A 30 16.30 -7.19 -3.59
CA PRO A 30 15.71 -7.40 -2.25
C PRO A 30 16.30 -6.49 -1.16
N SER A 31 17.37 -5.76 -1.47
CA SER A 31 17.94 -4.76 -0.57
C SER A 31 17.00 -3.57 -0.43
N TYR A 32 16.87 -3.04 0.79
CA TYR A 32 16.19 -1.77 1.01
C TYR A 32 16.94 -0.61 0.36
N GLU A 33 16.19 0.45 0.08
CA GLU A 33 16.72 1.67 -0.50
C GLU A 33 17.60 2.41 0.52
N THR A 34 18.65 3.05 0.01
CA THR A 34 19.48 3.99 0.75
C THR A 34 18.71 5.28 1.05
N ALA A 35 19.16 6.06 2.03
CA ALA A 35 18.57 7.35 2.34
C ALA A 35 18.61 8.34 1.16
N ALA A 36 19.60 8.23 0.27
CA ALA A 36 19.69 9.05 -0.94
C ALA A 36 18.62 8.65 -1.97
N GLU A 37 18.40 7.35 -2.16
CA GLU A 37 17.33 6.84 -3.04
C GLU A 37 15.94 7.19 -2.51
N ILE A 38 15.71 7.12 -1.19
CA ILE A 38 14.44 7.56 -0.59
C ILE A 38 14.18 9.05 -0.84
N LYS A 39 15.20 9.91 -0.68
CA LYS A 39 15.06 11.34 -1.03
C LYS A 39 14.75 11.54 -2.50
N MET A 40 15.41 10.79 -3.40
CA MET A 40 15.10 10.80 -4.83
C MET A 40 13.62 10.43 -5.05
N VAL A 41 13.12 9.37 -4.44
CA VAL A 41 11.72 8.94 -4.56
C VAL A 41 10.75 10.04 -4.09
N GLN A 42 11.04 10.69 -2.96
CA GLN A 42 10.23 11.80 -2.47
C GLN A 42 10.18 12.98 -3.46
N VAL A 43 11.32 13.33 -4.06
CA VAL A 43 11.40 14.38 -5.09
C VAL A 43 10.62 13.99 -6.35
N LEU A 44 10.61 12.71 -6.70
CA LEU A 44 9.81 12.16 -7.79
C LEU A 44 8.31 12.04 -7.46
N GLY A 45 7.90 12.33 -6.21
CA GLY A 45 6.51 12.31 -5.76
C GLY A 45 6.01 10.96 -5.26
N GLY A 46 6.90 10.03 -4.91
CA GLY A 46 6.52 8.76 -4.27
C GLY A 46 6.21 8.94 -2.79
N ASP A 47 5.09 8.38 -2.33
CA ASP A 47 4.65 8.38 -0.93
C ASP A 47 5.02 7.09 -0.19
N ALA A 48 5.20 5.99 -0.93
CA ALA A 48 5.60 4.69 -0.41
C ALA A 48 6.52 3.97 -1.41
N VAL A 49 7.36 3.07 -0.91
CA VAL A 49 8.23 2.20 -1.74
C VAL A 49 7.83 0.75 -1.54
N SER A 50 7.79 -0.02 -2.63
CA SER A 50 7.54 -1.46 -2.61
C SER A 50 8.48 -2.16 -3.59
N MET A 51 8.74 -3.45 -3.34
CA MET A 51 9.52 -4.31 -4.22
C MET A 51 8.64 -5.18 -5.13
N SER A 52 7.33 -4.92 -5.17
CA SER A 52 6.34 -5.74 -5.88
C SER A 52 5.17 -4.90 -6.40
N THR A 53 4.05 -5.55 -6.74
CA THR A 53 2.74 -4.96 -7.07
C THR A 53 2.66 -4.31 -8.44
N VAL A 54 3.63 -3.49 -8.83
CA VAL A 54 3.58 -2.80 -10.13
C VAL A 54 3.56 -3.77 -11.33
N PRO A 55 4.37 -4.85 -11.38
CA PRO A 55 4.30 -5.84 -12.46
C PRO A 55 2.91 -6.48 -12.59
N GLU A 56 2.27 -6.84 -11.48
CA GLU A 56 0.93 -7.44 -11.43
C GLU A 56 -0.13 -6.46 -11.92
N VAL A 57 -0.05 -5.19 -11.50
CA VAL A 57 -0.95 -4.12 -11.96
C VAL A 57 -0.82 -3.93 -13.47
N LEU A 58 0.40 -3.90 -14.01
CA LEU A 58 0.64 -3.75 -15.45
C LEU A 58 -0.01 -4.89 -16.25
N VAL A 59 0.17 -6.14 -15.82
CA VAL A 59 -0.45 -7.30 -16.48
C VAL A 59 -1.98 -7.26 -16.39
N ALA A 60 -2.54 -6.94 -15.21
CA ALA A 60 -3.98 -6.84 -15.02
C ALA A 60 -4.60 -5.75 -15.92
N ARG A 61 -3.95 -4.59 -16.02
CA ARG A 61 -4.39 -3.48 -16.88
C ARG A 61 -4.26 -3.83 -18.36
N ALA A 62 -3.23 -4.56 -18.77
CA ALA A 62 -3.12 -5.09 -20.14
C ALA A 62 -4.26 -6.05 -20.51
N ARG A 63 -4.94 -6.63 -19.50
CA ARG A 63 -6.15 -7.45 -19.66
C ARG A 63 -7.45 -6.70 -19.38
N ASN A 64 -7.41 -5.36 -19.41
CA ASN A 64 -8.55 -4.48 -19.14
C ASN A 64 -9.21 -4.69 -17.76
N MET A 65 -8.51 -5.31 -16.81
CA MET A 65 -9.02 -5.47 -15.46
C MET A 65 -9.05 -4.11 -14.76
N LYS A 66 -10.08 -3.89 -13.94
CA LYS A 66 -10.14 -2.76 -13.02
C LYS A 66 -9.28 -3.13 -11.79
N VAL A 67 -8.42 -2.22 -11.33
CA VAL A 67 -7.43 -2.49 -10.28
C VAL A 67 -7.47 -1.40 -9.22
N ALA A 68 -7.37 -1.81 -7.96
CA ALA A 68 -7.11 -0.93 -6.83
C ALA A 68 -6.06 -1.58 -5.93
N GLY A 69 -5.17 -0.76 -5.36
CA GLY A 69 -4.09 -1.21 -4.49
C GLY A 69 -4.27 -0.69 -3.07
N ILE A 70 -4.00 -1.54 -2.08
CA ILE A 70 -3.93 -1.16 -0.67
C ILE A 70 -2.56 -1.58 -0.16
N SER A 71 -1.77 -0.63 0.33
CA SER A 71 -0.45 -0.90 0.90
C SER A 71 -0.52 -0.78 2.42
N CYS A 72 -0.07 -1.83 3.11
CA CYS A 72 0.13 -1.78 4.56
C CYS A 72 1.52 -1.18 4.83
N ILE A 73 1.57 0.05 5.37
CA ILE A 73 2.83 0.70 5.70
C ILE A 73 3.37 0.11 6.99
N THR A 74 4.35 -0.79 6.86
CA THR A 74 4.96 -1.53 7.98
C THR A 74 6.07 -0.76 8.67
N ASN A 75 6.71 0.17 7.99
CA ASN A 75 7.85 0.92 8.50
C ASN A 75 8.02 2.25 7.77
N MET A 76 8.73 3.17 8.40
CA MET A 76 9.22 4.38 7.71
C MET A 76 10.37 4.01 6.77
N ALA A 77 10.52 4.73 5.67
CA ALA A 77 11.62 4.48 4.74
C ALA A 77 12.99 4.82 5.37
N THR A 78 14.06 4.21 4.87
CA THR A 78 15.45 4.41 5.36
C THR A 78 15.80 5.89 5.46
N GLY A 79 16.32 6.31 6.61
CA GLY A 79 16.73 7.70 6.85
C GLY A 79 15.60 8.67 7.19
N LEU A 80 14.35 8.22 7.26
CA LEU A 80 13.22 9.02 7.79
C LEU A 80 12.95 8.78 9.28
N SER A 81 13.42 7.66 9.83
CA SER A 81 13.39 7.35 11.28
C SER A 81 14.81 7.22 11.83
N GLN A 82 14.99 7.51 13.12
CA GLN A 82 16.26 7.28 13.83
C GLN A 82 16.52 5.80 14.15
N THR A 83 15.48 4.95 14.09
CA THR A 83 15.60 3.50 14.29
C THR A 83 16.01 2.80 13.00
N PRO A 84 17.06 1.95 13.02
CA PRO A 84 17.40 1.08 11.90
C PRO A 84 16.24 0.14 11.55
N LEU A 85 16.05 -0.14 10.26
CA LEU A 85 15.03 -1.07 9.81
C LEU A 85 15.41 -2.52 10.14
N SER A 86 14.53 -3.23 10.84
CA SER A 86 14.64 -4.69 10.98
C SER A 86 13.49 -5.40 10.26
N HIS A 87 13.80 -6.51 9.59
CA HIS A 87 12.77 -7.36 8.95
C HIS A 87 11.79 -7.96 9.98
N GLN A 88 12.24 -8.10 11.22
CA GLN A 88 11.44 -8.61 12.32
C GLN A 88 10.34 -7.61 12.73
N GLU A 89 10.66 -6.32 12.89
CA GLU A 89 9.67 -5.27 13.19
C GLU A 89 8.60 -5.17 12.10
N VAL A 90 8.99 -5.28 10.83
CA VAL A 90 8.06 -5.30 9.70
C VAL A 90 7.05 -6.44 9.84
N THR A 91 7.52 -7.63 10.22
CA THR A 91 6.66 -8.82 10.39
C THR A 91 5.73 -8.68 11.60
N GLU A 92 6.23 -8.12 12.70
CA GLU A 92 5.43 -7.89 13.92
C GLU A 92 4.31 -6.88 13.67
N ILE A 93 4.62 -5.75 13.02
CA ILE A 93 3.61 -4.74 12.66
C ILE A 93 2.60 -5.32 11.67
N ALA A 94 3.05 -6.07 10.66
CA ALA A 94 2.15 -6.74 9.73
C ALA A 94 1.16 -7.66 10.46
N ASN A 95 1.61 -8.42 11.46
CA ASN A 95 0.77 -9.30 12.27
C ASN A 95 -0.24 -8.51 13.13
N GLN A 96 0.15 -7.37 13.68
CA GLN A 96 -0.74 -6.50 14.46
C GLN A 96 -1.85 -5.87 13.61
N VAL A 97 -1.54 -5.52 12.35
CA VAL A 97 -2.49 -4.88 11.42
C VAL A 97 -3.33 -5.90 10.66
N LYS A 98 -2.92 -7.16 10.64
CA LYS A 98 -3.55 -8.26 9.88
C LYS A 98 -5.06 -8.35 10.06
N SER A 99 -5.57 -8.31 11.30
CA SER A 99 -7.00 -8.45 11.57
C SER A 99 -7.81 -7.30 10.96
N LYS A 100 -7.36 -6.05 11.17
CA LYS A 100 -7.98 -4.85 10.60
C LYS A 100 -7.91 -4.84 9.08
N PHE A 101 -6.79 -5.28 8.50
CA PHE A 101 -6.63 -5.38 7.06
C PHE A 101 -7.58 -6.43 6.46
N GLN A 102 -7.72 -7.59 7.10
CA GLN A 102 -8.68 -8.62 6.67
C GLN A 102 -10.12 -8.13 6.73
N GLU A 103 -10.48 -7.41 7.80
CA GLU A 103 -11.81 -6.80 7.95
C GLU A 103 -12.09 -5.79 6.85
N LEU A 104 -11.13 -4.89 6.57
CA LEU A 104 -11.21 -3.94 5.47
C LEU A 104 -11.42 -4.62 4.13
N VAL A 105 -10.61 -5.63 3.80
CA VAL A 105 -10.71 -6.34 2.50
C VAL A 105 -12.07 -7.03 2.37
N ARG A 106 -12.58 -7.65 3.44
CA ARG A 106 -13.92 -8.27 3.44
C ARG A 106 -15.02 -7.25 3.19
N GLU A 107 -14.93 -6.10 3.84
CA GLU A 107 -15.91 -5.02 3.71
C GLU A 107 -15.87 -4.36 2.32
N VAL A 108 -14.69 -4.24 1.72
CA VAL A 108 -14.55 -3.77 0.34
C VAL A 108 -15.22 -4.77 -0.62
N ILE A 109 -14.90 -6.06 -0.51
CA ILE A 109 -15.46 -7.09 -1.38
C ILE A 109 -16.98 -7.17 -1.26
N SER A 110 -17.54 -7.14 -0.03
CA SER A 110 -18.99 -7.22 0.19
C SER A 110 -19.78 -6.07 -0.45
N LYS A 111 -19.11 -4.94 -0.69
CA LYS A 111 -19.68 -3.75 -1.33
C LYS A 111 -19.32 -3.62 -2.80
N MET A 112 -18.32 -4.34 -3.30
CA MET A 112 -17.98 -4.40 -4.73
C MET A 112 -19.14 -4.96 -5.55
N ASP A 113 -19.89 -5.92 -5.01
CA ASP A 113 -21.08 -6.52 -5.67
C ASP A 113 -22.22 -5.50 -5.93
N LYS A 114 -22.14 -4.30 -5.36
CA LYS A 114 -23.14 -3.21 -5.52
C LYS A 114 -22.72 -2.15 -6.53
N LEU A 115 -21.54 -2.28 -7.15
CA LEU A 115 -20.94 -1.30 -8.07
C LEU A 115 -21.05 -1.71 -9.55
N ASP A 116 -21.42 -2.96 -9.83
CA ASP A 116 -21.77 -3.46 -11.16
C ASP A 116 -23.30 -3.47 -11.35
#